data_AF-A0A1I5PYG7-F1
#
_entry.id   AF-A0A1I5PYG7-F1
#
_cell.length_a   1.000
_cell.length_b   1.000
_cell.length_c   1.000
_cell.angle_alpha   90.00
_cell.angle_beta   90.00
_cell.angle_gamma   90.00
#
_symmetry.space_group_name_H-M   'P 1'
#
loop_
_entity.id
_entity.type
_entity.pdbx_description
1 polymer ?
#
loop_
_entity_poly.entity_id
_entity_poly.type
_entity_poly.pdbx_seq_one_letter_code
_entity_poly.pdbx_strand_id
1 'polypeptide(L)'
;MRWNLKEAASKSLVRRTEITYKASINDVLQLQYMLEKVEGYGYKNIGFILDRGYFSEANIHYMDHHGYGFVIMVKGMNDLVSELVLKHKGSFEQNRANSIRSYKVNGMTVKMQLFPSDEKDRYFHIYYNDRKHAAERENVERKIDRIVEFLEKNRGKKIPKSPNIEKYFKLEIYNEGKEDERLLAS
;
A
#
# COMPACT_ATOMS: atom_id res chain seq x y z
N MET A 1 27.55 -17.08 -12.33
CA MET A 1 26.97 -15.77 -11.93
C MET A 1 26.42 -15.92 -10.50
N ARG A 2 27.23 -15.61 -9.48
CA ARG A 2 26.87 -15.76 -8.07
C ARG A 2 26.07 -14.53 -7.66
N TRP A 3 24.76 -14.67 -7.49
CA TRP A 3 23.93 -13.63 -6.88
C TRP A 3 24.35 -13.46 -5.42
N ASN A 4 24.89 -12.28 -5.10
CA ASN A 4 25.43 -11.95 -3.79
C ASN A 4 24.28 -11.68 -2.81
N LEU A 5 23.86 -12.71 -2.07
CA LEU A 5 22.81 -12.67 -1.05
C LEU A 5 23.02 -11.56 0.01
N LYS A 6 24.26 -11.09 0.20
CA LYS A 6 24.58 -10.00 1.14
C LYS A 6 24.18 -8.61 0.62
N GLU A 7 24.20 -8.37 -0.69
CA GLU A 7 23.78 -7.08 -1.26
C GLU A 7 22.25 -6.91 -1.27
N ALA A 8 21.50 -7.99 -1.43
CA ALA A 8 20.04 -7.96 -1.36
C ALA A 8 19.54 -7.64 0.06
N ALA A 9 20.16 -8.22 1.09
CA ALA A 9 19.84 -7.93 2.49
C ALA A 9 20.26 -6.51 2.91
N SER A 10 21.38 -6.01 2.40
CA SER A 10 21.82 -4.63 2.65
C SER A 10 20.89 -3.60 2.00
N LYS A 11 20.46 -3.84 0.74
CA LYS A 11 19.49 -2.96 0.05
C LYS A 11 18.09 -2.99 0.69
N SER A 12 17.66 -4.11 1.28
CA SER A 12 16.39 -4.15 2.02
C SER A 12 16.45 -3.41 3.35
N LEU A 13 17.61 -3.43 4.04
CA LEU A 13 17.81 -2.68 5.28
C LEU A 13 17.84 -1.16 5.03
N VAL A 14 18.53 -0.72 3.97
CA VAL A 14 18.65 0.72 3.62
C VAL A 14 17.33 1.34 3.15
N ARG A 15 16.36 0.54 2.68
CA ARG A 15 14.99 1.05 2.39
C ARG A 15 14.08 1.14 3.61
N ARG A 16 14.40 0.45 4.71
CA ARG A 16 13.59 0.50 5.94
C ARG A 16 13.77 1.80 6.73
N THR A 17 14.84 2.55 6.49
CA THR A 17 15.18 3.76 7.26
C THR A 17 14.33 4.99 6.95
N GLU A 18 13.43 4.97 5.96
CA GLU A 18 12.62 6.15 5.58
C GLU A 18 11.11 5.87 5.46
N ILE A 19 10.55 5.01 6.32
CA ILE A 19 9.09 4.86 6.43
C ILE A 19 8.55 6.03 7.26
N THR A 20 8.50 7.23 6.67
CA THR A 20 7.99 8.42 7.37
C THR A 20 6.50 8.62 7.07
N TYR A 21 5.63 8.10 7.94
CA TYR A 21 4.22 8.47 7.92
C TYR A 21 3.99 9.70 8.80
N LYS A 22 3.98 10.89 8.18
CA LYS A 22 3.57 12.12 8.89
C LYS A 22 2.03 12.17 8.95
N ALA A 23 1.48 12.16 10.16
CA ALA A 23 0.10 12.55 10.40
C ALA A 23 -0.04 14.08 10.29
N SER A 24 -1.26 14.58 10.09
CA SER A 24 -1.51 16.02 10.21
C SER A 24 -1.23 16.47 11.65
N ILE A 25 -0.74 17.71 11.82
CA ILE A 25 -0.58 18.32 13.15
C ILE A 25 -1.91 18.24 13.92
N ASN A 26 -3.03 18.49 13.23
CA ASN A 26 -4.34 18.39 13.85
C ASN A 26 -4.67 16.98 14.33
N ASP A 27 -4.33 15.94 13.56
CA ASP A 27 -4.62 14.55 13.93
C ASP A 27 -3.80 14.12 15.15
N VAL A 28 -2.54 14.55 15.23
CA VAL A 28 -1.66 14.32 16.39
C VAL A 28 -2.23 14.99 17.63
N LEU A 29 -2.55 16.28 17.54
CA LEU A 29 -3.07 17.06 18.68
C LEU A 29 -4.43 16.53 19.16
N GLN A 30 -5.31 16.15 18.25
CA GLN A 30 -6.61 15.57 18.61
C GLN A 30 -6.47 14.23 19.34
N LEU A 31 -5.55 13.38 18.91
CA LEU A 31 -5.30 12.10 19.57
C LEU A 31 -4.77 12.33 20.99
N GLN A 32 -3.77 13.20 21.14
CA GLN A 32 -3.18 13.51 22.45
C GLN A 32 -4.23 14.07 23.42
N TYR A 33 -4.99 15.08 22.98
CA TYR A 33 -6.05 15.67 23.78
C TYR A 33 -7.16 14.67 24.16
N MET A 34 -7.47 13.72 23.27
CA MET A 34 -8.41 12.65 23.56
C MET A 34 -7.88 11.70 24.64
N LEU A 35 -6.60 11.29 24.57
CA LEU A 35 -6.01 10.41 25.57
C LEU A 35 -5.91 11.07 26.94
N GLU A 36 -5.51 12.34 26.99
CA GLU A 36 -5.46 13.13 28.23
C GLU A 36 -6.84 13.21 28.90
N LYS A 37 -7.91 13.39 28.11
CA LYS A 37 -9.28 13.38 28.63
C LYS A 37 -9.67 12.01 29.18
N VAL A 38 -9.37 10.96 28.45
CA VAL A 38 -9.69 9.58 28.85
C VAL A 38 -9.01 9.22 30.17
N GLU A 39 -7.74 9.60 30.31
CA GLU A 39 -6.97 9.44 31.54
C GLU A 39 -7.54 10.30 32.68
N GLY A 40 -7.86 11.57 32.40
CA GLY A 40 -8.46 12.49 33.37
C GLY A 40 -9.82 12.03 33.90
N TYR A 41 -10.58 11.27 33.10
CA TYR A 41 -11.82 10.63 33.54
C TYR A 41 -11.63 9.28 34.24
N GLY A 42 -10.41 8.75 34.29
CA GLY A 42 -10.07 7.51 35.01
C GLY A 42 -10.50 6.23 34.31
N TYR A 43 -10.72 6.25 32.99
CA TYR A 43 -11.08 5.04 32.25
C TYR A 43 -9.85 4.16 32.00
N LYS A 44 -9.85 2.92 32.53
CA LYS A 44 -8.69 2.02 32.49
C LYS A 44 -8.75 0.93 31.41
N ASN A 45 -9.93 0.63 30.87
CA ASN A 45 -10.15 -0.47 29.93
C ASN A 45 -10.75 0.04 28.60
N ILE A 46 -10.04 0.95 27.93
CA ILE A 46 -10.49 1.50 26.63
C ILE A 46 -9.60 1.00 25.50
N GLY A 47 -10.24 0.61 24.41
CA GLY A 47 -9.62 0.32 23.12
C GLY A 47 -10.06 1.35 22.09
N PHE A 48 -9.13 1.77 21.22
CA PHE A 48 -9.39 2.79 20.21
C PHE A 48 -9.54 2.18 18.81
N ILE A 49 -10.50 2.68 18.03
CA ILE A 49 -10.61 2.39 16.61
C ILE A 49 -10.32 3.69 15.88
N LEU A 50 -9.21 3.72 15.13
CA LEU A 50 -8.65 4.92 14.53
C LEU A 50 -8.68 4.82 13.00
N ASP A 51 -9.01 5.93 12.35
CA ASP A 51 -8.89 6.05 10.90
C ASP A 51 -7.43 6.26 10.46
N ARG A 52 -7.17 6.12 9.16
CA ARG A 52 -5.86 6.25 8.52
C ARG A 52 -5.18 7.61 8.70
N GLY A 53 -5.92 8.66 9.07
CA GLY A 53 -5.36 9.99 9.37
C GLY A 53 -4.47 9.99 10.60
N TYR A 54 -4.80 9.16 11.60
CA TYR A 54 -4.01 9.02 12.83
C TYR A 54 -2.77 8.15 12.66
N PHE A 55 -2.57 7.55 11.47
CA PHE A 55 -1.48 6.61 11.23
C PHE A 55 -0.14 7.36 11.10
N SER A 56 0.60 7.43 12.21
CA SER A 56 1.97 7.93 12.26
C SER A 56 2.75 7.22 13.36
N GLU A 57 4.07 7.21 13.21
CA GLU A 57 5.00 6.66 14.20
C GLU A 57 4.80 7.32 15.58
N ALA A 58 4.78 8.65 15.62
CA ALA A 58 4.59 9.42 16.84
C ALA A 58 3.26 9.09 17.55
N ASN A 59 2.14 9.01 16.81
CA ASN A 59 0.85 8.68 17.40
C ASN A 59 0.83 7.25 17.94
N ILE A 60 1.39 6.31 17.19
CA ILE A 60 1.42 4.91 17.56
C ILE A 60 2.30 4.69 18.81
N HIS A 61 3.47 5.32 18.89
CA HIS A 61 4.31 5.30 20.08
C HIS A 61 3.64 5.99 21.27
N TYR A 62 2.91 7.09 21.03
CA TYR A 62 2.16 7.77 22.08
C TYR A 62 1.05 6.86 22.65
N MET A 63 0.33 6.13 21.80
CA MET A 63 -0.64 5.11 22.23
C MET A 63 0.01 4.00 23.07
N ASP A 64 1.18 3.54 22.64
CA ASP A 64 1.93 2.49 23.34
C ASP A 64 2.41 2.95 24.71
N HIS A 65 2.89 4.19 24.83
CA HIS A 65 3.34 4.79 26.09
C HIS A 65 2.21 4.83 27.14
N HIS A 66 0.98 5.14 26.71
CA HIS A 66 -0.18 5.19 27.61
C HIS A 66 -0.81 3.80 27.84
N GLY A 67 -0.31 2.75 27.16
CA GLY A 67 -0.77 1.37 27.36
C GLY A 67 -2.15 1.05 26.77
N TYR A 68 -2.68 1.88 25.87
CA TYR A 68 -3.99 1.65 25.27
C TYR A 68 -3.95 0.67 24.10
N GLY A 69 -4.92 -0.25 24.04
CA GLY A 69 -5.14 -1.10 22.87
C GLY A 69 -5.77 -0.31 21.72
N PHE A 70 -5.38 -0.61 20.47
CA PHE A 70 -5.97 0.07 19.32
C PHE A 70 -6.02 -0.80 18.06
N VAL A 71 -6.95 -0.46 17.17
CA VAL A 71 -7.01 -0.90 15.79
C VAL A 71 -6.99 0.34 14.91
N ILE A 72 -6.04 0.40 13.98
CA ILE A 72 -5.87 1.56 13.10
C ILE A 72 -5.79 1.13 11.63
N MET A 73 -6.46 1.88 10.76
CA MET A 73 -6.35 1.65 9.33
C MET A 73 -4.98 2.11 8.82
N VAL A 74 -4.27 1.22 8.12
CA VAL A 74 -2.95 1.55 7.55
C VAL A 74 -3.11 2.44 6.33
N LYS A 75 -2.23 3.44 6.18
CA LYS A 75 -2.18 4.33 5.01
C LYS A 75 -1.58 3.58 3.81
N GLY A 76 -2.43 3.18 2.86
CA GLY A 76 -2.13 2.20 1.80
C GLY A 76 -1.24 2.63 0.62
N MET A 77 -0.25 3.51 0.81
CA MET A 77 0.63 3.97 -0.29
C MET A 77 2.13 3.88 0.01
N ASN A 78 2.53 3.11 1.01
CA ASN A 78 3.93 2.95 1.36
C ASN A 78 4.47 1.59 0.89
N ASP A 79 5.77 1.53 0.62
CA ASP A 79 6.51 0.34 0.25
C ASP A 79 6.26 -0.83 1.22
N LEU A 80 6.11 -0.54 2.52
CA LEU A 80 5.82 -1.56 3.52
C LEU A 80 4.50 -2.29 3.25
N VAL A 81 3.43 -1.57 2.89
CA VAL A 81 2.13 -2.19 2.60
C VAL A 81 2.21 -3.01 1.33
N SER A 82 2.89 -2.48 0.31
CA SER A 82 3.11 -3.18 -0.96
C SER A 82 3.90 -4.47 -0.76
N GLU A 83 5.01 -4.41 -0.03
CA GLU A 83 5.85 -5.56 0.31
C GLU A 83 5.05 -6.61 1.09
N LEU A 84 4.29 -6.17 2.11
CA LEU A 84 3.45 -7.05 2.92
C LEU A 84 2.41 -7.79 2.07
N VAL A 85 1.69 -7.06 1.22
CA VAL A 85 0.67 -7.63 0.34
C VAL A 85 1.30 -8.58 -0.68
N LEU A 86 2.40 -8.17 -1.33
CA LEU A 86 3.08 -9.00 -2.33
C LEU A 86 3.66 -10.28 -1.72
N LYS A 87 4.20 -10.20 -0.51
CA LYS A 87 4.77 -11.35 0.21
C LYS A 87 3.72 -12.42 0.51
N HIS A 88 2.50 -12.01 0.84
CA HIS A 88 1.40 -12.92 1.18
C HIS A 88 0.45 -13.18 0.01
N LYS A 89 0.72 -12.60 -1.17
CA LYS A 89 -0.12 -12.78 -2.35
C LYS A 89 -0.14 -14.24 -2.79
N GLY A 90 -1.34 -14.76 -3.02
CA GLY A 90 -1.59 -16.14 -3.43
C GLY A 90 -1.53 -17.15 -2.29
N SER A 91 -1.37 -16.73 -1.03
CA SER A 91 -1.24 -17.64 0.12
C SER A 91 -2.55 -17.87 0.88
N PHE A 92 -3.46 -16.90 0.89
CA PHE A 92 -4.65 -16.93 1.76
C PHE A 92 -5.95 -16.62 1.00
N GLU A 93 -5.85 -16.04 -0.19
CA GLU A 93 -6.96 -15.49 -0.95
C GLU A 93 -7.96 -16.53 -1.43
N GLN A 94 -7.54 -17.78 -1.60
CA GLN A 94 -8.41 -18.90 -2.04
C GLN A 94 -8.52 -20.01 -0.98
N ASN A 95 -7.92 -19.80 0.20
CA ASN A 95 -7.92 -20.81 1.24
C ASN A 95 -9.21 -20.73 2.08
N ARG A 96 -9.97 -21.83 2.10
CA ARG A 96 -11.22 -21.92 2.88
C ARG A 96 -11.00 -21.70 4.38
N ALA A 97 -9.84 -22.06 4.92
CA ALA A 97 -9.50 -21.83 6.33
C ALA A 97 -9.39 -20.34 6.67
N ASN A 98 -9.09 -19.49 5.68
CA ASN A 98 -8.97 -18.04 5.84
C ASN A 98 -10.29 -17.31 5.58
N SER A 99 -11.39 -18.02 5.33
CA SER A 99 -12.65 -17.41 4.93
C SER A 99 -13.46 -16.88 6.10
N ILE A 100 -13.78 -15.58 6.04
CA ILE A 100 -14.64 -14.88 6.98
C ILE A 100 -16.03 -14.74 6.34
N ARG A 101 -16.84 -15.78 6.49
CA ARG A 101 -18.12 -15.96 5.78
C ARG A 101 -19.12 -14.82 5.98
N SER A 102 -19.21 -14.28 7.19
CA SER A 102 -20.12 -13.17 7.53
C SER A 102 -19.88 -11.93 6.67
N TYR A 103 -18.62 -11.69 6.29
CA TYR A 103 -18.21 -10.53 5.49
C TYR A 103 -17.89 -10.89 4.04
N LYS A 104 -17.95 -12.17 3.66
CA LYS A 104 -17.62 -12.66 2.30
C LYS A 104 -16.22 -12.20 1.85
N VAL A 105 -15.27 -12.23 2.77
CA VAL A 105 -13.85 -11.89 2.54
C VAL A 105 -12.97 -13.01 3.08
N ASN A 106 -11.75 -13.09 2.57
CA ASN A 106 -10.70 -13.94 3.12
C ASN A 106 -9.72 -13.06 3.89
N GLY A 107 -9.24 -13.54 5.03
CA GLY A 107 -8.41 -12.77 5.95
C GLY A 107 -7.23 -13.56 6.50
N MET A 108 -6.13 -12.86 6.74
CA MET A 108 -4.96 -13.39 7.42
C MET A 108 -4.43 -12.35 8.39
N THR A 109 -3.90 -12.82 9.52
CA THR A 109 -3.17 -11.99 10.48
C THR A 109 -1.70 -12.37 10.43
N VAL A 110 -0.83 -11.37 10.32
CA VAL A 110 0.63 -11.54 10.37
C VAL A 110 1.21 -10.62 11.43
N LYS A 111 2.35 -11.02 11.99
CA LYS A 111 3.04 -10.28 13.04
C LYS A 111 4.39 -9.79 12.51
N MET A 112 4.64 -8.49 12.57
CA MET A 112 5.91 -7.89 12.16
C MET A 112 6.13 -6.52 12.80
N GLN A 113 7.37 -6.04 12.76
CA GLN A 113 7.73 -4.69 13.14
C GLN A 113 7.19 -3.67 12.10
N LEU A 114 6.51 -2.61 12.55
CA LEU A 114 5.96 -1.58 11.65
C LEU A 114 6.99 -0.47 11.37
N PHE A 115 7.64 0.04 12.42
CA PHE A 115 8.72 1.01 12.34
C PHE A 115 10.02 0.42 12.89
N PRO A 116 11.21 0.78 12.36
CA PRO A 116 12.49 0.29 12.89
C PRO A 116 12.70 0.59 14.39
N SER A 117 12.10 1.69 14.86
CA SER A 117 12.08 2.20 16.23
C SER A 117 11.04 1.51 17.14
N ASP A 118 10.18 0.65 16.61
CA ASP A 118 9.17 -0.04 17.42
C ASP A 118 9.83 -1.02 18.40
N GLU A 119 9.45 -0.93 19.66
CA GLU A 119 9.87 -1.85 20.74
C GLU A 119 9.18 -3.22 20.65
N LYS A 120 8.04 -3.30 19.97
CA LYS A 120 7.21 -4.51 19.86
C LYS A 120 6.67 -4.70 18.46
N ASP A 121 6.58 -5.97 18.07
CA ASP A 121 5.89 -6.36 16.84
C ASP A 121 4.39 -6.04 16.91
N ARG A 122 3.83 -5.72 15.74
CA ARG A 122 2.41 -5.41 15.57
C ARG A 122 1.69 -6.45 14.74
N TYR A 123 0.39 -6.59 15.00
CA TYR A 123 -0.49 -7.44 14.20
C TYR A 123 -1.02 -6.66 13.01
N PHE A 124 -0.85 -7.23 11.82
CA PHE A 124 -1.40 -6.73 10.57
C PHE A 124 -2.49 -7.67 10.11
N HIS A 125 -3.69 -7.13 9.93
CA HIS A 125 -4.83 -7.87 9.41
C HIS A 125 -5.00 -7.55 7.93
N ILE A 126 -4.73 -8.54 7.09
CA ILE A 126 -4.83 -8.45 5.64
C ILE A 126 -6.15 -9.07 5.23
N TYR A 127 -6.94 -8.32 4.45
CA TYR A 127 -8.23 -8.77 3.95
C TYR A 127 -8.25 -8.74 2.43
N TYR A 128 -8.87 -9.76 1.85
CA TYR A 128 -9.05 -9.91 0.42
C TYR A 128 -10.52 -10.16 0.11
N ASN A 129 -11.05 -9.46 -0.89
CA ASN A 129 -12.43 -9.58 -1.34
C ASN A 129 -12.44 -9.91 -2.84
N ASP A 130 -12.84 -11.14 -3.18
CA ASP A 130 -12.89 -11.64 -4.56
C ASP A 130 -13.72 -10.75 -5.48
N ARG A 131 -14.90 -10.30 -5.01
CA ARG A 131 -15.82 -9.49 -5.82
C ARG A 131 -15.22 -8.13 -6.13
N LYS A 132 -14.63 -7.49 -5.12
CA LYS A 132 -13.95 -6.20 -5.28
C LYS A 132 -12.76 -6.32 -6.23
N HIS A 133 -11.94 -7.37 -6.06
CA HIS A 133 -10.81 -7.63 -6.94
C HIS A 133 -11.23 -7.86 -8.39
N ALA A 134 -12.28 -8.64 -8.65
CA ALA A 134 -12.80 -8.87 -10.00
C ALA A 134 -13.26 -7.56 -10.67
N ALA A 135 -14.03 -6.73 -9.95
CA ALA A 135 -14.50 -5.44 -10.45
C ALA A 135 -13.36 -4.45 -10.69
N GLU A 136 -12.38 -4.37 -9.79
CA GLU A 136 -11.19 -3.53 -9.96
C GLU A 136 -10.33 -4.00 -11.14
N ARG A 137 -10.19 -5.32 -11.33
CA ARG A 137 -9.49 -5.88 -12.47
C ARG A 137 -10.18 -5.52 -13.79
N GLU A 138 -11.49 -5.72 -13.88
CA GLU A 138 -12.26 -5.34 -15.07
C GLU A 138 -12.15 -3.84 -15.39
N ASN A 139 -12.15 -2.98 -14.37
CA ASN A 139 -11.93 -1.54 -14.55
C ASN A 139 -10.53 -1.22 -15.11
N VAL A 140 -9.51 -1.97 -14.71
CA VAL A 140 -8.14 -1.80 -15.23
C VAL A 140 -8.05 -2.31 -16.66
N GLU A 141 -8.56 -3.49 -16.96
CA GLU A 141 -8.57 -4.05 -18.33
C GLU A 141 -9.28 -3.10 -19.30
N ARG A 142 -10.47 -2.59 -18.93
CA ARG A 142 -11.19 -1.59 -19.75
C ARG A 142 -10.41 -0.30 -19.99
N LYS A 143 -9.55 0.11 -19.05
CA LYS A 143 -8.67 1.27 -19.26
C LYS A 143 -7.55 0.94 -20.23
N ILE A 144 -6.97 -0.26 -20.11
CA ILE A 144 -5.93 -0.76 -21.02
C ILE A 144 -6.50 -0.84 -22.45
N ASP A 145 -7.68 -1.43 -22.64
CA ASP A 145 -8.34 -1.55 -23.95
C ASP A 145 -8.51 -0.18 -24.63
N ARG A 146 -8.96 0.84 -23.87
CA ARG A 146 -9.08 2.22 -24.38
C ARG A 146 -7.74 2.81 -24.79
N ILE A 147 -6.68 2.52 -24.04
CA ILE A 147 -5.32 2.97 -24.38
C ILE A 147 -4.85 2.26 -25.66
N VAL A 148 -5.06 0.96 -25.78
CA VAL A 148 -4.71 0.18 -26.99
C VAL A 148 -5.45 0.73 -28.21
N GLU A 149 -6.76 0.94 -28.14
CA GLU A 149 -7.52 1.54 -29.24
C GLU A 149 -7.00 2.93 -29.62
N PHE A 150 -6.65 3.74 -28.62
CA PHE A 150 -6.08 5.07 -28.85
C PHE A 150 -4.71 4.98 -29.54
N LEU A 151 -3.85 4.05 -29.12
CA LEU A 151 -2.54 3.83 -29.72
C LEU A 151 -2.65 3.31 -31.16
N GLU A 152 -3.54 2.36 -31.45
CA GLU A 152 -3.75 1.85 -32.82
C GLU A 152 -4.32 2.94 -33.75
N LYS A 153 -5.29 3.74 -33.30
CA LYS A 153 -5.85 4.87 -34.08
C LYS A 153 -4.81 5.96 -34.39
N ASN A 154 -3.79 6.07 -33.55
CA ASN A 154 -2.73 7.07 -33.68
C ASN A 154 -1.38 6.46 -34.06
N ARG A 155 -1.38 5.23 -34.56
CA ARG A 155 -0.18 4.52 -35.01
C ARG A 155 0.49 5.29 -36.15
N GLY A 156 1.79 5.54 -36.00
CA GLY A 156 2.56 6.35 -36.95
C GLY A 156 2.34 7.87 -36.84
N LYS A 157 1.59 8.34 -35.82
CA LYS A 157 1.50 9.77 -35.48
C LYS A 157 2.34 10.08 -34.25
N LYS A 158 2.80 11.32 -34.14
CA LYS A 158 3.47 11.82 -32.95
C LYS A 158 2.43 12.01 -31.84
N ILE A 159 2.46 11.16 -30.83
CA ILE A 159 1.59 11.24 -29.64
C ILE A 159 2.39 11.90 -28.51
N PRO A 160 1.83 12.87 -27.77
CA PRO A 160 2.50 13.42 -26.60
C PRO A 160 2.67 12.35 -25.53
N LYS A 161 3.83 12.36 -24.86
CA LYS A 161 4.06 11.52 -23.68
C LYS A 161 2.99 11.80 -22.64
N SER A 162 2.32 10.74 -22.17
CA SER A 162 1.28 10.83 -21.15
C SER A 162 1.61 9.85 -20.02
N PRO A 163 1.64 10.30 -18.75
CA PRO A 163 1.87 9.44 -17.60
C PRO A 163 0.88 8.26 -17.52
N ASN A 164 -0.33 8.42 -18.06
CA ASN A 164 -1.34 7.37 -18.09
C ASN A 164 -1.02 6.24 -19.07
N ILE A 165 -0.25 6.50 -20.14
CA ILE A 165 0.13 5.51 -21.13
C ILE A 165 1.43 4.83 -20.70
N GLU A 166 2.44 5.61 -20.30
CA GLU A 166 3.75 5.12 -19.86
C GLU A 166 3.68 4.21 -18.63
N LYS A 167 2.60 4.33 -17.83
CA LYS A 167 2.35 3.45 -16.70
C LYS A 167 2.07 2.00 -17.11
N TYR A 168 1.45 1.77 -18.27
CA TYR A 168 1.02 0.44 -18.70
C TYR A 168 1.78 -0.08 -19.93
N PHE A 169 2.34 0.81 -20.75
CA PHE A 169 3.02 0.47 -22.00
C PHE A 169 4.40 1.09 -22.07
N LYS A 170 5.34 0.34 -22.65
CA LYS A 170 6.61 0.90 -23.11
C LYS A 170 6.41 1.33 -24.56
N LEU A 171 6.54 2.62 -24.81
CA LEU A 171 6.44 3.15 -26.17
C LEU A 171 7.84 3.11 -26.80
N GLU A 172 8.02 2.31 -27.84
CA GLU A 172 9.23 2.28 -28.64
C GLU A 172 9.05 3.22 -29.84
N ILE A 173 9.91 4.24 -29.94
CA ILE A 173 9.90 5.17 -31.07
C ILE A 173 10.78 4.58 -32.18
N TYR A 174 10.20 4.26 -33.32
CA TYR A 174 10.92 3.85 -34.52
C TYR A 174 11.31 5.12 -35.31
N ASN A 175 12.62 5.28 -35.59
CA ASN A 175 13.26 6.44 -36.25
C ASN A 175 13.20 7.77 -35.46
N GLU A 176 13.92 7.86 -34.33
CA GLU A 176 14.20 9.14 -33.67
C GLU A 176 14.86 10.13 -34.67
N GLY A 177 14.19 11.23 -34.97
CA GLY A 177 14.77 12.37 -35.70
C GLY A 177 14.69 12.35 -37.23
N LYS A 178 13.81 11.54 -37.85
CA LYS A 178 13.53 11.59 -39.31
C LYS A 178 12.03 11.80 -39.59
N GLU A 179 11.66 12.20 -40.82
CA GLU A 179 10.27 12.46 -41.24
C GLU A 179 9.31 11.25 -41.05
N ASP A 180 9.84 10.03 -40.92
CA ASP A 180 9.09 8.78 -40.79
C ASP A 180 9.08 8.20 -39.35
N GLU A 181 8.90 9.05 -38.34
CA GLU A 181 8.82 8.64 -36.93
C GLU A 181 7.53 7.83 -36.67
N ARG A 182 7.65 6.56 -36.23
CA ARG A 182 6.48 5.69 -35.94
C ARG A 182 6.58 5.06 -34.56
N LEU A 183 5.52 5.17 -33.76
CA LEU A 183 5.41 4.49 -32.47
C LEU A 183 5.06 3.00 -32.65
N LEU A 184 5.86 2.12 -32.08
CA LEU A 184 5.54 0.71 -31.87
C LEU A 184 5.20 0.51 -30.38
N ALA A 185 4.06 -0.10 -30.12
CA ALA A 185 3.69 -0.54 -28.78
C ALA A 185 4.20 -1.99 -28.60
N SER A 186 5.04 -2.23 -27.59
CA SER A 186 5.45 -3.57 -27.13
C SER A 186 4.88 -3.87 -25.74
#